data_AF-A0A7G5C6E1-F1
#
_entry.id   AF-A0A7G5C6E1-F1
#
_cell.length_a   1.000
_cell.length_b   1.000
_cell.length_c   1.000
_cell.angle_alpha   90.00
_cell.angle_beta   90.00
_cell.angle_gamma   90.00
#
_symmetry.space_group_name_H-M   'P 1'
#
loop_
_entity.id
_entity.type
_entity.pdbx_description
1 polymer ?
#
loop_
_entity_poly.entity_id
_entity_poly.type
_entity_poly.pdbx_seq_one_letter_code
_entity_poly.pdbx_strand_id
1 'polypeptide(L)'
;MYNLMMKDLKLGVNPMFFVFPFLMGALMLVPGWLYFLVPLYFCWITMPNMFGQFRAQNDLIFTSMMPVTKKDMVKARVSVIVILEVLHVVVAMVYGMITIRLYPNLIYYFFAPHMGFWGLCFVMLAIFNLIFISMYYKTAYKYGGAMFASITAAMLFAGVAQWLGIQSPYLSDIFNGSGVDNLALQTSILVAGIVIFIAFTMIAYRIAYKRFLKVEI
;
A
#
# COMPACT_ATOMS: atom_id res chain seq x y z
N MET A 1 -0.91 17.48 -15.61
CA MET A 1 -0.83 16.31 -14.71
C MET A 1 0.58 15.72 -14.60
N TYR A 2 1.26 15.33 -15.70
CA TYR A 2 2.59 14.71 -15.65
C TYR A 2 3.63 15.55 -14.87
N ASN A 3 3.74 16.85 -15.18
CA ASN A 3 4.66 17.76 -14.48
C ASN A 3 4.41 17.84 -12.98
N LEU A 4 3.14 17.75 -12.56
CA LEU A 4 2.76 17.83 -11.15
C LEU A 4 3.14 16.55 -10.39
N MET A 5 2.91 15.40 -11.03
CA MET A 5 3.34 14.11 -10.50
C MET A 5 4.87 14.03 -10.43
N MET A 6 5.57 14.51 -11.46
CA MET A 6 7.03 14.52 -11.49
C MET A 6 7.61 15.47 -10.43
N LYS A 7 6.95 16.62 -10.20
CA LYS A 7 7.27 17.53 -9.09
C LYS A 7 7.12 16.82 -7.75
N ASP A 8 6.00 16.13 -7.51
CA ASP A 8 5.81 15.41 -6.26
C ASP A 8 6.85 14.29 -6.08
N LEU A 9 7.21 13.54 -7.14
CA LEU A 9 8.23 12.48 -7.08
C LEU A 9 9.67 12.99 -6.89
N LYS A 10 10.05 14.09 -7.53
CA LYS A 10 11.43 14.59 -7.51
C LYS A 10 11.71 15.58 -6.38
N LEU A 11 10.74 16.42 -6.04
CA LEU A 11 10.90 17.52 -5.10
C LEU A 11 10.13 17.29 -3.80
N GLY A 12 8.99 16.61 -3.88
CA GLY A 12 8.14 16.39 -2.72
C GLY A 12 8.50 15.15 -1.91
N VAL A 13 8.83 14.04 -2.56
CA VAL A 13 9.22 12.79 -1.91
C VAL A 13 10.73 12.77 -1.69
N ASN A 14 11.14 12.56 -0.43
CA ASN A 14 12.55 12.38 -0.11
C ASN A 14 13.12 11.16 -0.86
N PRO A 15 14.30 11.29 -1.53
CA PRO A 15 14.95 10.19 -2.23
C PRO A 15 15.08 8.90 -1.42
N MET A 16 15.20 9.00 -0.10
CA MET A 16 15.29 7.86 0.81
C MET A 16 14.08 6.92 0.70
N PHE A 17 12.89 7.43 0.39
CA PHE A 17 11.69 6.59 0.26
C PHE A 17 11.64 5.75 -1.02
N PHE A 18 12.52 6.01 -2.00
CA PHE A 18 12.71 5.10 -3.13
C PHE A 18 13.68 3.96 -2.80
N VAL A 19 14.59 4.17 -1.85
CA VAL A 19 15.51 3.14 -1.32
C VAL A 19 14.82 2.26 -0.28
N PHE A 20 13.90 2.84 0.50
CA PHE A 20 13.18 2.16 1.58
C PHE A 20 12.47 0.85 1.18
N PRO A 21 11.80 0.73 -0.01
CA PRO A 21 11.27 -0.53 -0.51
C PRO A 21 12.28 -1.67 -0.52
N PHE A 22 13.55 -1.40 -0.87
CA PHE A 22 14.60 -2.41 -0.92
C PHE A 22 15.04 -2.84 0.47
N LEU A 23 15.17 -1.87 1.40
CA LEU A 23 15.54 -2.14 2.78
C LEU A 23 14.46 -2.94 3.52
N MET A 24 13.20 -2.50 3.43
CA MET A 24 12.09 -3.21 4.09
C MET A 24 11.76 -4.51 3.36
N GLY A 25 11.87 -4.52 2.03
CA GLY A 25 11.69 -5.72 1.22
C GLY A 25 12.66 -6.84 1.59
N ALA A 26 13.90 -6.51 1.98
CA ALA A 26 14.88 -7.50 2.42
C ALA A 26 14.43 -8.29 3.66
N LEU A 27 13.49 -7.78 4.46
CA LEU A 27 12.90 -8.52 5.59
C LEU A 27 12.11 -9.76 5.12
N MET A 28 11.71 -9.83 3.84
CA MET A 28 11.16 -11.05 3.24
C MET A 28 12.16 -12.21 3.22
N LEU A 29 13.47 -11.95 3.29
CA LEU A 29 14.50 -12.98 3.31
C LEU A 29 14.60 -13.69 4.67
N VAL A 30 14.01 -13.12 5.72
CA VAL A 30 13.97 -13.77 7.04
C VAL A 30 13.03 -14.98 6.97
N PRO A 31 13.51 -16.20 7.22
CA PRO A 31 12.69 -17.40 7.10
C PRO A 31 11.62 -17.43 8.20
N GLY A 32 10.38 -17.72 7.82
CA GLY A 32 9.26 -17.90 8.76
C GLY A 32 8.75 -16.62 9.40
N TRP A 33 9.16 -15.46 8.87
CA TRP A 33 8.75 -14.16 9.37
C TRP A 33 7.28 -13.85 9.09
N LEU A 34 6.70 -12.92 9.83
CA LEU A 34 5.37 -12.39 9.55
C LEU A 34 5.42 -11.46 8.33
N TYR A 35 5.28 -12.03 7.14
CA TYR A 35 5.47 -11.32 5.87
C TYR A 35 4.49 -10.14 5.65
N PHE A 36 3.30 -10.15 6.27
CA PHE A 36 2.37 -9.01 6.25
C PHE A 36 2.98 -7.71 6.80
N LEU A 37 4.00 -7.80 7.66
CA LEU A 37 4.67 -6.62 8.22
C LEU A 37 5.42 -5.81 7.15
N VAL A 38 5.91 -6.47 6.11
CA VAL A 38 6.73 -5.84 5.07
C VAL A 38 5.95 -4.73 4.33
N PRO A 39 4.76 -4.99 3.75
CA PRO A 39 3.94 -3.92 3.21
C PRO A 39 3.36 -2.99 4.28
N LEU A 40 3.20 -3.43 5.54
CA LEU A 40 2.77 -2.54 6.62
C LEU A 40 3.81 -1.47 6.98
N TYR A 41 5.12 -1.72 6.78
CA TYR A 41 6.14 -0.67 6.97
C TYR A 41 5.94 0.54 6.03
N PHE A 42 5.36 0.33 4.86
CA PHE A 42 4.93 1.45 4.01
C PHE A 42 3.88 2.31 4.73
N CYS A 43 2.87 1.67 5.31
CA CYS A 43 1.82 2.33 6.08
C CYS A 43 2.37 2.99 7.36
N TRP A 44 3.34 2.39 8.04
CA TRP A 44 3.86 2.91 9.32
C TRP A 44 4.93 3.98 9.19
N ILE A 45 5.76 3.92 8.15
CA ILE A 45 6.96 4.74 8.05
C ILE A 45 6.87 5.66 6.84
N THR A 46 6.72 5.09 5.64
CA THR A 46 6.78 5.87 4.39
C THR A 46 5.66 6.90 4.34
N MET A 47 4.42 6.50 4.58
CA MET A 47 3.27 7.39 4.48
C MET A 47 3.26 8.53 5.52
N PRO A 48 3.41 8.31 6.84
CA PRO A 48 3.40 9.40 7.81
C PRO A 48 4.54 10.39 7.60
N ASN A 49 5.74 9.89 7.27
CA ASN A 49 6.90 10.77 7.08
C ASN A 49 6.79 11.57 5.78
N MET A 50 6.22 10.99 4.71
CA MET A 50 5.98 11.70 3.46
C MET A 50 4.97 12.84 3.66
N PHE A 51 3.82 12.57 4.31
CA PHE A 51 2.82 13.60 4.58
C PHE A 51 3.26 14.62 5.64
N GLY A 52 4.11 14.21 6.59
CA GLY A 52 4.80 15.11 7.52
C GLY A 52 5.71 16.10 6.79
N GLN A 53 6.48 15.63 5.81
CA GLN A 53 7.35 16.49 4.99
C GLN A 53 6.55 17.45 4.12
N PHE A 54 5.49 16.98 3.46
CA PHE A 54 4.60 17.86 2.68
C PHE A 54 4.01 18.99 3.53
N ARG A 55 3.64 18.68 4.77
CA ARG A 55 3.15 19.69 5.71
C ARG A 55 4.26 20.66 6.14
N ALA A 56 5.44 20.14 6.48
CA ALA A 56 6.58 20.96 6.91
C ALA A 56 7.08 21.92 5.82
N GLN A 57 7.00 21.50 4.56
CA GLN A 57 7.42 22.29 3.40
C GLN A 57 6.31 23.18 2.82
N ASN A 58 5.12 23.20 3.42
CA ASN A 58 3.95 23.92 2.90
C ASN A 58 3.64 23.60 1.43
N ASP A 59 3.82 22.33 1.05
CA ASP A 59 3.68 21.86 -0.33
C ASP A 59 2.29 22.15 -0.93
N LEU A 60 1.24 22.12 -0.09
CA LEU A 60 -0.12 22.44 -0.49
C LEU A 60 -0.26 23.89 -0.97
N ILE A 61 0.34 24.85 -0.26
CA ILE A 61 0.31 26.28 -0.59
C ILE A 61 1.11 26.54 -1.86
N PHE A 62 2.30 25.94 -1.97
CA PHE A 62 3.08 26.02 -3.21
C PHE A 62 2.29 25.49 -4.41
N THR A 63 1.58 24.38 -4.21
CA THR A 63 0.82 23.75 -5.29
C THR A 63 -0.43 24.52 -5.69
N SER A 64 -1.10 25.21 -4.75
CA SER A 64 -2.26 26.03 -5.06
C SER A 64 -1.92 27.32 -5.82
N MET A 65 -0.69 27.82 -5.71
CA MET A 65 -0.21 28.99 -6.47
C MET A 65 0.14 28.65 -7.92
N MET A 66 0.38 27.37 -8.24
CA MET A 66 0.63 26.95 -9.62
C MET A 66 -0.66 26.97 -10.45
N PRO A 67 -0.59 27.17 -11.79
CA PRO A 67 -1.76 27.15 -12.67
C PRO A 67 -2.25 25.69 -12.90
N VAL A 68 -2.71 25.04 -11.83
CA VAL A 68 -3.17 23.64 -11.83
C VAL A 68 -4.56 23.52 -11.24
N THR A 69 -5.33 22.56 -11.74
CA THR A 69 -6.67 22.32 -11.22
C THR A 69 -6.62 21.52 -9.92
N LYS A 70 -7.57 21.76 -9.00
CA LYS A 70 -7.74 20.93 -7.78
C LYS A 70 -7.88 19.43 -8.10
N LYS A 71 -8.47 19.10 -9.25
CA LYS A 71 -8.58 17.72 -9.76
C LYS A 71 -7.21 17.11 -10.02
N ASP A 72 -6.34 17.83 -10.72
CA ASP A 72 -5.00 17.37 -11.04
C ASP A 72 -4.12 17.25 -9.80
N MET A 73 -4.29 18.12 -8.80
CA MET A 73 -3.61 18.02 -7.50
C MET A 73 -3.91 16.70 -6.79
N VAL A 74 -5.20 16.37 -6.65
CA VAL A 74 -5.64 15.11 -6.02
C VAL A 74 -5.15 13.92 -6.83
N LYS A 75 -5.29 13.97 -8.16
CA LYS A 75 -4.88 12.87 -9.04
C LYS A 75 -3.38 12.63 -8.98
N ALA A 76 -2.56 13.68 -8.99
CA ALA A 76 -1.11 13.57 -8.89
C ALA A 76 -0.70 12.92 -7.55
N ARG A 77 -1.25 13.40 -6.43
CA ARG A 77 -0.93 12.86 -5.10
C ARG A 77 -1.32 11.40 -4.95
N VAL A 78 -2.52 11.03 -5.37
CA VAL A 78 -2.98 9.64 -5.35
C VAL A 78 -2.10 8.76 -6.26
N SER A 79 -1.70 9.26 -7.43
CA SER A 79 -0.79 8.52 -8.33
C SER A 79 0.57 8.26 -7.68
N VAL A 80 1.13 9.24 -6.96
CA VAL A 80 2.40 9.06 -6.23
C VAL A 80 2.28 8.03 -5.13
N ILE A 81 1.19 8.04 -4.35
CA ILE A 81 0.93 7.02 -3.33
C ILE A 81 0.90 5.63 -3.97
N VAL A 82 0.09 5.45 -5.03
CA VAL A 82 -0.04 4.16 -5.73
C VAL A 82 1.29 3.68 -6.30
N ILE A 83 2.10 4.57 -6.87
CA ILE A 83 3.42 4.20 -7.41
C ILE A 83 4.34 3.70 -6.31
N LEU A 84 4.37 4.38 -5.16
CA LEU A 84 5.19 3.94 -4.03
C LEU A 84 4.67 2.64 -3.43
N GLU A 85 3.36 2.44 -3.34
CA GLU A 85 2.75 1.19 -2.89
C GLU A 85 3.12 0.01 -3.80
N VAL A 86 2.92 0.18 -5.11
CA VAL A 86 3.28 -0.85 -6.10
C VAL A 86 4.77 -1.12 -6.06
N LEU A 87 5.62 -0.09 -5.88
CA LEU A 87 7.05 -0.27 -5.72
C LEU A 87 7.39 -1.13 -4.48
N HIS A 88 6.76 -0.86 -3.32
CA HIS A 88 6.98 -1.67 -2.11
C HIS A 88 6.53 -3.11 -2.32
N VAL A 89 5.37 -3.33 -2.93
CA VAL A 89 4.83 -4.67 -3.18
C VAL A 89 5.68 -5.44 -4.20
N VAL A 90 6.04 -4.83 -5.32
CA VAL A 90 6.85 -5.48 -6.37
C VAL A 90 8.24 -5.85 -5.85
N VAL A 91 8.90 -4.95 -5.13
CA VAL A 91 10.21 -5.24 -4.53
C VAL A 91 10.09 -6.37 -3.51
N ALA A 92 9.04 -6.36 -2.67
CA ALA A 92 8.79 -7.44 -1.72
C ALA A 92 8.46 -8.78 -2.41
N MET A 93 7.75 -8.76 -3.55
CA MET A 93 7.50 -9.95 -4.37
C MET A 93 8.80 -10.57 -4.88
N VAL A 94 9.72 -9.75 -5.39
CA VAL A 94 11.03 -10.22 -5.86
C VAL A 94 11.79 -10.92 -4.72
N TYR A 95 11.86 -10.30 -3.54
CA TYR A 95 12.50 -10.94 -2.39
C TYR A 95 11.76 -12.20 -1.92
N GLY A 96 10.43 -12.20 -1.90
CA GLY A 96 9.64 -13.39 -1.55
C GLY A 96 9.89 -14.58 -2.49
N MET A 97 10.04 -14.32 -3.79
CA MET A 97 10.43 -15.34 -4.78
C MET A 97 11.85 -15.88 -4.56
N ILE A 98 12.76 -15.06 -4.01
CA ILE A 98 14.11 -15.49 -3.63
C ILE A 98 14.01 -16.39 -2.38
N THR A 99 13.25 -15.98 -1.37
CA THR A 99 13.06 -16.73 -0.11
C THR A 99 12.54 -18.15 -0.34
N ILE A 100 11.52 -18.32 -1.20
CA ILE A 100 10.96 -19.64 -1.51
C ILE A 100 12.02 -20.57 -2.12
N ARG A 101 12.97 -20.03 -2.91
CA ARG A 101 14.05 -20.81 -3.53
C ARG A 101 15.19 -21.10 -2.56
N LEU A 102 15.49 -20.17 -1.66
CA LEU A 102 16.55 -20.32 -0.66
C LEU A 102 16.16 -21.33 0.43
N TYR A 103 14.89 -21.39 0.80
CA TYR A 103 14.40 -22.23 1.90
C TYR A 103 13.28 -23.19 1.43
N PRO A 104 13.61 -24.20 0.61
CA PRO A 104 12.61 -25.10 0.01
C PRO A 104 11.89 -26.00 1.02
N ASN A 105 12.51 -26.30 2.17
CA ASN A 105 11.98 -27.20 3.20
C ASN A 105 11.42 -26.46 4.42
N LEU A 106 11.05 -25.19 4.26
CA LEU A 106 10.57 -24.38 5.38
C LEU A 106 9.11 -24.67 5.69
N ILE A 107 8.80 -24.88 6.96
CA ILE A 107 7.41 -24.97 7.45
C ILE A 107 6.92 -23.55 7.74
N TYR A 108 5.94 -23.10 6.98
CA TYR A 108 5.33 -21.78 7.17
C TYR A 108 4.18 -21.86 8.16
N TYR A 109 4.35 -21.24 9.34
CA TYR A 109 3.27 -21.06 10.33
C TYR A 109 2.34 -19.89 9.97
N PHE A 110 2.83 -18.93 9.19
CA PHE A 110 2.08 -17.80 8.66
C PHE A 110 1.93 -17.94 7.13
N PHE A 111 1.26 -17.00 6.46
CA PHE A 111 1.12 -17.07 5.00
C PHE A 111 2.49 -17.01 4.32
N ALA A 112 2.78 -17.99 3.47
CA ALA A 112 3.96 -17.99 2.64
C ALA A 112 3.83 -16.93 1.52
N PRO A 113 4.94 -16.42 0.97
CA PRO A 113 4.92 -15.35 -0.04
C PRO A 113 4.50 -15.83 -1.45
N HIS A 114 3.45 -16.64 -1.53
CA HIS A 114 2.82 -17.11 -2.77
C HIS A 114 1.86 -16.05 -3.34
N MET A 115 1.36 -16.30 -4.57
CA MET A 115 0.52 -15.33 -5.30
C MET A 115 -0.77 -14.96 -4.55
N GLY A 116 -1.37 -15.90 -3.81
CA GLY A 116 -2.55 -15.65 -2.99
C GLY A 116 -2.31 -14.63 -1.88
N PHE A 117 -1.16 -14.71 -1.19
CA PHE A 117 -0.75 -13.76 -0.16
C PHE A 117 -0.61 -12.33 -0.70
N TRP A 118 -0.03 -12.18 -1.90
CA TRP A 118 0.08 -10.87 -2.54
C TRP A 118 -1.27 -10.26 -2.89
N GLY A 119 -2.28 -11.08 -3.24
CA GLY A 119 -3.66 -10.63 -3.39
C GLY A 119 -4.22 -10.01 -2.10
N LEU A 120 -3.98 -10.64 -0.95
CA LEU A 120 -4.37 -10.09 0.36
C LEU A 120 -3.63 -8.79 0.69
N CYS A 121 -2.36 -8.67 0.32
CA CYS A 121 -1.59 -7.44 0.49
C CYS A 121 -2.19 -6.27 -0.31
N PHE A 122 -2.64 -6.52 -1.54
CA PHE A 122 -3.35 -5.50 -2.34
C PHE A 122 -4.68 -5.08 -1.69
N VAL A 123 -5.45 -6.02 -1.14
CA VAL A 123 -6.70 -5.69 -0.41
C VAL A 123 -6.40 -4.85 0.83
N MET A 124 -5.33 -5.18 1.57
CA MET A 124 -4.90 -4.39 2.73
C MET A 124 -4.58 -2.94 2.34
N LEU A 125 -3.78 -2.75 1.29
CA LEU A 125 -3.45 -1.42 0.76
C LEU A 125 -4.69 -0.70 0.21
N ALA A 126 -5.63 -1.42 -0.37
CA ALA A 126 -6.90 -0.88 -0.85
C ALA A 126 -7.71 -0.24 0.28
N ILE A 127 -7.83 -0.95 1.41
CA ILE A 127 -8.52 -0.47 2.63
C ILE A 127 -7.80 0.75 3.19
N PHE A 128 -6.47 0.67 3.28
CA PHE A 128 -5.63 1.78 3.72
C PHE A 128 -5.87 3.04 2.88
N ASN A 129 -5.77 2.92 1.55
CA ASN A 129 -6.01 4.01 0.60
C ASN A 129 -7.41 4.60 0.73
N LEU A 130 -8.43 3.74 0.80
CA LEU A 130 -9.81 4.19 0.91
C LEU A 130 -10.02 5.08 2.13
N ILE A 131 -9.49 4.68 3.29
CA ILE A 131 -9.66 5.43 4.54
C ILE A 131 -8.77 6.67 4.55
N PHE A 132 -7.48 6.50 4.24
CA PHE A 132 -6.50 7.57 4.30
C PHE A 132 -6.86 8.72 3.35
N ILE A 133 -6.97 8.43 2.06
CA ILE A 133 -7.22 9.43 1.01
C ILE A 133 -8.55 10.14 1.28
N SER A 134 -9.60 9.38 1.62
CA SER A 134 -10.91 9.98 1.91
C SER A 134 -10.85 10.93 3.10
N MET A 135 -10.21 10.53 4.21
CA MET A 135 -10.16 11.34 5.43
C MET A 135 -9.22 12.54 5.30
N TYR A 136 -8.05 12.36 4.69
CA TYR A 136 -7.06 13.42 4.52
C TYR A 136 -7.64 14.63 3.75
N TYR A 137 -8.30 14.38 2.63
CA TYR A 137 -8.89 15.44 1.79
C TYR A 137 -10.12 16.12 2.40
N LYS A 138 -10.57 15.77 3.61
CA LYS A 138 -11.53 16.59 4.36
C LYS A 138 -10.95 17.94 4.76
N THR A 139 -9.64 17.98 5.03
CA THR A 139 -8.94 19.22 5.44
C THR A 139 -7.74 19.52 4.55
N ALA A 140 -7.23 18.53 3.80
CA ALA A 140 -6.00 18.58 3.01
C ALA A 140 -4.72 18.98 3.79
N TYR A 141 -4.83 19.19 5.11
CA TYR A 141 -3.74 19.66 5.95
C TYR A 141 -3.49 18.73 7.15
N LYS A 142 -4.56 18.32 7.85
CA LYS A 142 -4.45 17.44 9.03
C LYS A 142 -4.36 15.98 8.59
N TYR A 143 -3.15 15.44 8.48
CA TYR A 143 -2.93 14.04 8.11
C TYR A 143 -2.96 13.07 9.30
N GLY A 144 -2.61 13.50 10.53
CA GLY A 144 -2.43 12.60 11.68
C GLY A 144 -3.64 11.70 12.00
N GLY A 145 -4.85 12.27 12.06
CA GLY A 145 -6.07 11.49 12.31
C GLY A 145 -6.44 10.53 11.17
N ALA A 146 -6.23 10.95 9.93
CA ALA A 146 -6.42 10.08 8.76
C ALA A 146 -5.41 8.93 8.77
N MET A 147 -4.17 9.23 9.10
CA MET A 147 -3.06 8.28 9.22
C MET A 147 -3.37 7.21 10.27
N PHE A 148 -3.72 7.63 11.49
CA PHE A 148 -4.04 6.71 12.57
C PHE A 148 -5.18 5.75 12.21
N ALA A 149 -6.28 6.29 11.67
CA ALA A 149 -7.43 5.48 11.26
C ALA A 149 -7.07 4.47 10.15
N SER A 150 -6.33 4.92 9.13
CA SER A 150 -5.91 4.06 8.02
C SER A 150 -4.93 2.96 8.42
N ILE A 151 -3.92 3.29 9.27
CA ILE A 151 -2.98 2.31 9.80
C ILE A 151 -3.72 1.27 10.65
N THR A 152 -4.62 1.73 11.53
CA THR A 152 -5.39 0.83 12.40
C THR A 152 -6.21 -0.14 11.56
N ALA A 153 -6.87 0.34 10.51
CA ALA A 153 -7.64 -0.52 9.61
C ALA A 153 -6.76 -1.54 8.85
N ALA A 154 -5.60 -1.11 8.36
CA ALA A 154 -4.65 -2.00 7.68
C ALA A 154 -4.11 -3.08 8.64
N MET A 155 -3.77 -2.71 9.88
CA MET A 155 -3.32 -3.64 10.92
C MET A 155 -4.42 -4.62 11.33
N LEU A 156 -5.65 -4.14 11.53
CA LEU A 156 -6.79 -5.00 11.85
C LEU A 156 -7.04 -6.00 10.73
N PHE A 157 -6.99 -5.57 9.46
CA PHE A 157 -7.13 -6.47 8.33
C PHE A 157 -6.02 -7.53 8.31
N ALA A 158 -4.75 -7.12 8.44
CA ALA A 158 -3.62 -8.06 8.46
C ALA A 158 -3.72 -9.05 9.64
N GLY A 159 -4.08 -8.57 10.83
CA GLY A 159 -4.26 -9.40 12.01
C GLY A 159 -5.40 -10.41 11.87
N VAL A 160 -6.56 -9.97 11.35
CA VAL A 160 -7.71 -10.85 11.11
C VAL A 160 -7.39 -11.86 10.03
N ALA A 161 -6.78 -11.44 8.91
CA ALA A 161 -6.36 -12.36 7.85
C ALA A 161 -5.40 -13.41 8.40
N GLN A 162 -4.40 -12.98 9.19
CA GLN A 162 -3.42 -13.88 9.78
C GLN A 162 -4.04 -14.86 10.77
N TRP A 163 -4.96 -14.40 11.62
CA TRP A 163 -5.66 -15.24 12.57
C TRP A 163 -6.54 -16.28 11.87
N LEU A 164 -7.27 -15.87 10.82
CA LEU A 164 -8.08 -16.78 10.00
C LEU A 164 -7.22 -17.85 9.30
N GLY A 165 -6.03 -17.45 8.82
CA GLY A 165 -5.06 -18.38 8.22
C GLY A 165 -4.52 -19.42 9.21
N ILE A 166 -4.39 -19.07 10.49
CA ILE A 166 -3.95 -19.99 11.55
C ILE A 166 -5.09 -20.92 11.99
N GLN A 167 -6.31 -20.39 12.12
CA GLN A 167 -7.46 -21.15 12.63
C GLN A 167 -8.02 -22.16 11.62
N SER A 168 -7.93 -21.86 10.32
CA SER A 168 -8.50 -22.70 9.27
C SER A 168 -7.42 -23.24 8.34
N PRO A 169 -7.09 -24.55 8.43
CA PRO A 169 -6.18 -25.21 7.49
C PRO A 169 -6.63 -25.05 6.03
N TYR A 170 -7.95 -25.04 5.78
CA TYR A 170 -8.53 -24.83 4.46
C TYR A 170 -8.22 -23.46 3.86
N LEU A 171 -8.31 -22.38 4.67
CA LEU A 171 -7.90 -21.05 4.22
C LEU A 171 -6.40 -20.97 3.98
N SER A 172 -5.60 -21.59 4.86
CA SER A 172 -4.15 -21.68 4.65
C SER A 172 -3.84 -22.37 3.31
N ASP A 173 -4.48 -23.49 3.00
CA ASP A 173 -4.27 -24.25 1.76
C ASP A 173 -4.70 -23.47 0.51
N ILE A 174 -5.77 -22.67 0.58
CA ILE A 174 -6.20 -21.80 -0.52
C ILE A 174 -5.11 -20.77 -0.88
N PHE A 175 -4.47 -20.16 0.12
CA PHE A 175 -3.50 -19.09 -0.11
C PHE A 175 -2.05 -19.59 -0.21
N ASN A 176 -1.74 -20.77 0.35
CA ASN A 176 -0.39 -21.36 0.41
C ASN A 176 -0.22 -22.64 -0.43
N GLY A 177 -1.29 -23.20 -0.99
CA GLY A 177 -1.29 -24.55 -1.59
C GLY A 177 -0.24 -24.77 -2.69
N SER A 178 0.54 -25.84 -2.55
CA SER A 178 1.57 -26.27 -3.51
C SER A 178 0.97 -27.25 -4.52
N GLY A 179 0.60 -26.77 -5.71
CA GLY A 179 0.08 -27.60 -6.81
C GLY A 179 -0.28 -26.80 -8.06
N VAL A 180 -0.30 -27.46 -9.23
CA VAL A 180 -0.59 -26.81 -10.52
C VAL A 180 -2.03 -26.29 -10.59
N ASP A 181 -2.99 -27.00 -10.01
CA ASP A 181 -4.39 -26.55 -9.89
C ASP A 181 -4.53 -25.36 -8.91
N ASN A 182 -3.64 -25.27 -7.92
CA ASN A 182 -3.60 -24.16 -6.97
C ASN A 182 -2.99 -22.89 -7.58
N LEU A 183 -2.17 -22.99 -8.64
CA LEU A 183 -1.63 -21.81 -9.32
C LEU A 183 -2.74 -21.00 -10.02
N ALA A 184 -3.69 -21.66 -10.67
CA ALA A 184 -4.82 -20.99 -11.31
C ALA A 184 -5.70 -20.27 -10.26
N LEU A 185 -5.93 -20.92 -9.12
CA LEU A 185 -6.70 -20.34 -8.03
C LEU A 185 -5.95 -19.15 -7.39
N GLN A 186 -4.65 -19.29 -7.09
CA GLN A 186 -3.85 -18.22 -6.49
C GLN A 186 -3.66 -17.01 -7.42
N THR A 187 -3.47 -17.25 -8.72
CA THR A 187 -3.45 -16.16 -9.71
C THR A 187 -4.80 -15.45 -9.79
N SER A 188 -5.92 -16.18 -9.70
CA SER A 188 -7.25 -15.56 -9.65
C SER A 188 -7.45 -14.68 -8.41
N ILE A 189 -6.95 -15.10 -7.25
CA ILE A 189 -6.95 -14.32 -6.00
C ILE A 189 -6.10 -13.06 -6.14
N LEU A 190 -4.91 -13.17 -6.73
CA LEU A 190 -4.04 -12.02 -6.98
C LEU A 190 -4.74 -11.00 -7.88
N VAL A 191 -5.34 -11.45 -8.98
CA VAL A 191 -6.11 -10.59 -9.90
C VAL A 191 -7.27 -9.94 -9.16
N ALA A 192 -8.04 -10.69 -8.37
CA ALA A 192 -9.12 -10.13 -7.56
C ALA A 192 -8.62 -9.06 -6.59
N GLY A 193 -7.49 -9.29 -5.91
CA GLY A 193 -6.85 -8.31 -5.02
C GLY A 193 -6.45 -7.03 -5.74
N ILE A 194 -5.84 -7.14 -6.93
CA ILE A 194 -5.48 -6.00 -7.77
C ILE A 194 -6.73 -5.22 -8.22
N VAL A 195 -7.79 -5.91 -8.62
CA VAL A 195 -9.06 -5.28 -9.02
C VAL A 195 -9.67 -4.52 -7.85
N ILE A 196 -9.68 -5.11 -6.65
CA ILE A 196 -10.16 -4.44 -5.43
C ILE A 196 -9.31 -3.21 -5.12
N PHE A 197 -7.99 -3.32 -5.23
CA PHE A 197 -7.05 -2.21 -5.03
C PHE A 197 -7.34 -1.04 -5.99
N ILE A 198 -7.51 -1.33 -7.28
CA ILE A 198 -7.84 -0.31 -8.28
C ILE A 198 -9.21 0.31 -7.98
N ALA A 199 -10.23 -0.52 -7.70
CA ALA A 199 -11.59 -0.06 -7.45
C ALA A 199 -11.66 0.86 -6.22
N PHE A 200 -11.07 0.45 -5.11
CA PHE A 200 -11.10 1.22 -3.86
C PHE A 200 -10.28 2.51 -3.98
N THR A 201 -9.13 2.46 -4.64
CA THR A 201 -8.32 3.65 -4.90
C THR A 201 -9.08 4.66 -5.80
N MET A 202 -9.80 4.17 -6.81
CA MET A 202 -10.64 5.02 -7.67
C MET A 202 -11.83 5.61 -6.92
N ILE A 203 -12.46 4.85 -6.02
CA ILE A 203 -13.52 5.35 -5.13
C ILE A 203 -12.94 6.42 -4.19
N ALA A 204 -11.79 6.16 -3.58
CA ALA A 204 -11.09 7.08 -2.69
C ALA A 204 -10.75 8.39 -3.41
N TYR A 205 -10.24 8.31 -4.64
CA TYR A 205 -9.97 9.47 -5.49
C TYR A 205 -11.23 10.30 -5.76
N ARG A 206 -12.36 9.66 -6.11
CA ARG A 206 -13.63 10.35 -6.36
C ARG A 206 -14.13 11.07 -5.09
N ILE A 207 -14.03 10.42 -3.93
CA ILE A 207 -14.42 11.00 -2.63
C ILE A 207 -13.49 12.17 -2.29
N ALA A 208 -12.18 11.99 -2.43
CA ALA A 208 -11.18 13.01 -2.18
C ALA A 208 -11.39 14.25 -3.04
N TYR A 209 -11.62 14.08 -4.34
CA TYR A 209 -11.90 15.20 -5.24
C TYR A 209 -13.12 16.00 -4.79
N LYS A 210 -14.24 15.33 -4.49
CA LYS A 210 -15.47 15.99 -4.01
C LYS A 210 -15.26 16.73 -2.69
N ARG A 211 -14.44 16.19 -1.78
CA ARG A 211 -14.12 16.83 -0.50
C ARG A 211 -13.18 18.01 -0.68
N PHE A 212 -12.16 17.87 -1.52
CA PHE A 212 -11.15 18.90 -1.76
C PHE A 212 -11.71 20.14 -2.47
N LEU A 213 -12.76 20.00 -3.28
CA LEU A 213 -13.47 21.15 -3.85
C LEU A 213 -14.03 22.09 -2.77
N LYS A 214 -14.41 21.56 -1.60
CA LYS A 214 -14.96 22.32 -0.47
C LYS A 214 -13.89 22.92 0.44
N VAL A 215 -12.63 22.58 0.23
CA VAL A 215 -11.52 23.09 1.04
C VAL A 215 -11.07 24.43 0.45
N GLU A 216 -11.13 25.47 1.26
CA GLU A 216 -10.47 26.75 1.00
C GLU A 216 -9.00 26.59 1.41
N ILE A 217 -8.09 26.94 0.50
CA ILE A 217 -6.63 26.79 0.66
C ILE A 217 -6.05 28.13 1.06
#